data_AF-A3MXB6-F1
#
_entry.id   AF-A3MXB6-F1
#
_cell.length_a   1.000
_cell.length_b   1.000
_cell.length_c   1.000
_cell.angle_alpha   90.00
_cell.angle_beta   90.00
_cell.angle_gamma   90.00
#
_symmetry.space_group_name_H-M   'P 1'
#
loop_
_entity.id
_entity.type
_entity.pdbx_description
1 polymer ?
#
loop_
_entity_poly.entity_id
_entity_poly.type
_entity_poly.pdbx_seq_one_letter_code
_entity_poly.pdbx_strand_id
1 'polypeptide(L)'
;MSSVAYLLGLIVGDGGLYLLRYKGGRTEYRVVVTQKDAAIAENAAKMFHSLLKELGLGSKVQVISGRTRVEVRVSSKRLWQLFNDKLANLEGLAPDERIAFIRGLYDAEGDKTGRRARLWNKNRRLLDLVGSWLRELGIESRVYLDDKRHGVYVLEVPSPYRRRFFELLYPPQPPDSSGVHEWINEVPTVPARGPANPPPGAQSWDPRRGEKSLWSFTAACRCGGAGGAERRWER
;
A
#
# COMPACT_ATOMS: atom_id res chain seq x y z
N MET A 1 -9.36 -11.51 -5.52
CA MET A 1 -9.03 -10.30 -6.33
C MET A 1 -9.08 -9.03 -5.49
N SER A 2 -10.20 -8.68 -4.83
CA SER A 2 -10.30 -7.55 -3.87
C SER A 2 -9.08 -7.37 -2.92
N SER A 3 -8.52 -8.47 -2.40
CA SER A 3 -7.28 -8.48 -1.59
C SER A 3 -6.06 -7.78 -2.24
N VAL A 4 -5.89 -7.92 -3.57
CA VAL A 4 -4.80 -7.29 -4.32
C VAL A 4 -5.02 -5.78 -4.42
N ALA A 5 -6.24 -5.33 -4.71
CA ALA A 5 -6.54 -3.91 -4.81
C ALA A 5 -6.40 -3.20 -3.45
N TYR A 6 -6.84 -3.84 -2.36
CA TYR A 6 -6.60 -3.35 -0.99
C TYR A 6 -5.11 -3.22 -0.65
N LEU A 7 -4.32 -4.27 -0.91
CA LEU A 7 -2.87 -4.22 -0.71
C LEU A 7 -2.23 -3.14 -1.59
N LEU A 8 -2.70 -2.94 -2.82
CA LEU A 8 -2.21 -1.87 -3.69
C LEU A 8 -2.49 -0.47 -3.10
N GLY A 9 -3.65 -0.26 -2.49
CA GLY A 9 -3.96 0.98 -1.77
C GLY A 9 -2.97 1.25 -0.62
N LEU A 10 -2.68 0.24 0.20
CA LEU A 10 -1.68 0.32 1.27
C LEU A 10 -0.25 0.57 0.73
N ILE A 11 0.13 -0.09 -0.37
CA ILE A 11 1.43 0.09 -1.04
C ILE A 11 1.57 1.52 -1.58
N VAL A 12 0.51 2.10 -2.13
CA VAL A 12 0.51 3.45 -2.73
C VAL A 12 0.56 4.56 -1.68
N GLY A 13 -0.05 4.37 -0.50
CA GLY A 13 0.04 5.32 0.61
C GLY A 13 1.39 5.24 1.36
N ASP A 14 1.50 4.25 2.25
CA ASP A 14 2.62 4.11 3.19
C ASP A 14 3.68 3.06 2.78
N GLY A 15 3.63 2.59 1.54
CA GLY A 15 4.51 1.55 1.02
C GLY A 15 5.40 1.96 -0.15
N GLY A 16 5.69 0.99 -1.00
CA GLY A 16 6.36 1.20 -2.27
C GLY A 16 6.66 -0.08 -3.05
N LEU A 17 6.83 0.08 -4.36
CA LEU A 17 7.33 -0.93 -5.29
C LEU A 17 8.76 -0.54 -5.68
N TYR A 18 9.75 -1.34 -5.30
CA TYR A 18 11.17 -1.02 -5.49
C TYR A 18 11.88 -2.03 -6.38
N LEU A 19 12.53 -1.54 -7.43
CA LEU A 19 13.57 -2.27 -8.17
C LEU A 19 14.94 -1.76 -7.70
N LEU A 20 15.60 -2.56 -6.86
CA LEU A 20 16.92 -2.24 -6.31
C LEU A 20 18.01 -2.88 -7.18
N ARG A 21 19.09 -2.14 -7.42
CA ARG A 21 20.30 -2.60 -8.10
C ARG A 21 21.49 -2.50 -7.15
N TYR A 22 22.23 -3.59 -6.99
CA TYR A 22 23.37 -3.70 -6.08
C TYR A 22 24.70 -3.81 -6.85
N LYS A 23 25.81 -3.56 -6.15
CA LYS A 23 27.16 -3.86 -6.66
C LYS A 23 27.26 -5.34 -7.07
N GLY A 24 27.92 -5.59 -8.20
CA GLY A 24 28.02 -6.90 -8.83
C GLY A 24 26.78 -7.31 -9.64
N GLY A 25 25.99 -6.36 -10.16
CA GLY A 25 24.89 -6.62 -11.10
C GLY A 25 23.63 -7.28 -10.50
N ARG A 26 23.64 -7.61 -9.21
CA ARG A 26 22.50 -8.23 -8.52
C ARG A 26 21.32 -7.27 -8.43
N THR A 27 20.11 -7.78 -8.64
CA THR A 27 18.86 -7.01 -8.55
C THR A 27 17.90 -7.62 -7.55
N GLU A 28 17.08 -6.79 -6.91
CA GLU A 28 16.01 -7.24 -6.01
C GLU A 28 14.73 -6.44 -6.28
N TYR A 29 13.60 -7.13 -6.29
CA TYR A 29 12.27 -6.57 -6.51
C TYR A 29 11.51 -6.66 -5.19
N ARG A 30 11.21 -5.53 -4.56
CA ARG A 30 10.50 -5.49 -3.26
C ARG A 30 9.12 -4.88 -3.42
N VAL A 31 8.13 -5.59 -2.89
CA VAL A 31 6.81 -5.04 -2.54
C VAL A 31 6.85 -4.73 -1.06
N VAL A 32 6.51 -3.50 -0.68
CA VAL A 32 6.61 -3.01 0.70
C VAL A 32 5.34 -2.28 1.10
N VAL A 33 4.88 -2.55 2.32
CA VAL A 33 3.95 -1.71 3.08
C VAL A 33 4.66 -1.33 4.38
N THR A 34 4.70 -0.06 4.74
CA THR A 34 5.07 0.34 6.11
C THR A 34 3.83 0.81 6.85
N GLN A 35 3.76 0.59 8.16
CA GLN A 35 2.62 1.04 8.96
C GLN A 35 3.01 1.38 10.40
N LYS A 36 2.39 2.43 10.94
CA LYS A 36 2.47 2.73 12.38
C LYS A 36 1.50 1.87 13.18
N ASP A 37 0.35 1.57 12.58
CA ASP A 37 -0.64 0.68 13.15
C ASP A 37 -0.19 -0.78 12.98
N ALA A 38 0.06 -1.45 14.10
CA ALA A 38 0.52 -2.83 14.11
C ALA A 38 -0.54 -3.81 13.57
N ALA A 39 -1.83 -3.54 13.79
CA ALA A 39 -2.91 -4.41 13.32
C ALA A 39 -3.07 -4.32 11.79
N ILE A 40 -2.94 -3.13 11.20
CA ILE A 40 -2.92 -2.96 9.75
C ILE A 40 -1.68 -3.64 9.14
N ALA A 41 -0.51 -3.52 9.78
CA ALA A 41 0.70 -4.21 9.35
C ALA A 41 0.56 -5.74 9.41
N GLU A 42 0.04 -6.29 10.50
CA GLU A 42 -0.17 -7.72 10.67
C GLU A 42 -1.20 -8.26 9.66
N ASN A 43 -2.30 -7.53 9.45
CA ASN A 43 -3.30 -7.87 8.43
C ASN A 43 -2.67 -7.87 7.02
N ALA A 44 -1.87 -6.86 6.67
CA ALA A 44 -1.16 -6.83 5.40
C ALA A 44 -0.21 -8.03 5.24
N ALA A 45 0.50 -8.44 6.31
CA ALA A 45 1.35 -9.63 6.29
C ALA A 45 0.55 -10.92 6.06
N LYS A 46 -0.59 -11.10 6.75
CA LYS A 46 -1.52 -12.23 6.55
C LYS A 46 -2.03 -12.27 5.10
N MET A 47 -2.44 -11.12 4.56
CA MET A 47 -2.91 -11.01 3.17
C MET A 47 -1.81 -11.31 2.15
N PHE A 48 -0.57 -10.88 2.38
CA PHE A 48 0.57 -11.26 1.53
C PHE A 48 0.87 -12.76 1.61
N HIS A 49 0.77 -13.40 2.78
CA HIS A 49 0.92 -14.86 2.90
C HIS A 49 -0.13 -15.62 2.09
N SER A 50 -1.40 -15.25 2.19
CA SER A 50 -2.48 -15.84 1.39
C SER A 50 -2.26 -15.63 -0.10
N LEU A 51 -1.96 -14.39 -0.53
CA LEU A 51 -1.71 -14.06 -1.94
C LEU A 51 -0.50 -14.82 -2.53
N LEU A 52 0.57 -15.00 -1.76
CA LEU A 52 1.72 -15.79 -2.19
C LEU A 52 1.37 -17.28 -2.35
N LYS A 53 0.53 -17.83 -1.46
CA LYS A 53 0.01 -19.20 -1.56
C LYS A 53 -0.89 -19.37 -2.80
N GLU A 54 -1.82 -18.45 -3.01
CA GLU A 54 -2.71 -18.41 -4.19
C GLU A 54 -1.93 -18.35 -5.51
N LEU A 55 -0.83 -17.59 -5.55
CA LEU A 55 0.01 -17.43 -6.75
C LEU A 55 1.06 -18.54 -6.95
N GLY A 56 1.16 -19.51 -6.02
CA GLY A 56 2.18 -20.56 -6.04
C GLY A 56 3.61 -20.02 -5.87
N LEU A 57 3.79 -18.96 -5.08
CA LEU A 57 5.06 -18.25 -4.91
C LEU A 57 5.77 -18.62 -3.61
N GLY A 58 6.95 -19.24 -3.72
CA GLY A 58 7.83 -19.57 -2.58
C GLY A 58 8.58 -18.38 -1.95
N SER A 59 8.24 -17.14 -2.29
CA SER A 59 8.82 -15.95 -1.65
C SER A 59 8.35 -15.83 -0.20
N LYS A 60 9.22 -15.32 0.68
CA LYS A 60 8.87 -15.11 2.10
C LYS A 60 8.35 -13.70 2.34
N VAL A 61 7.29 -13.58 3.15
CA VAL A 61 6.91 -12.32 3.79
C VAL A 61 7.88 -12.07 4.95
N GLN A 62 8.42 -10.86 5.04
CA GLN A 62 9.27 -10.40 6.13
C GLN A 62 8.51 -9.30 6.88
N VAL A 63 8.39 -9.43 8.20
CA VAL A 63 7.85 -8.40 9.07
C VAL A 63 9.02 -7.84 9.89
N ILE A 64 9.33 -6.56 9.69
CA ILE A 64 10.51 -5.89 10.23
C ILE A 64 10.05 -4.76 11.14
N SER A 65 10.15 -4.95 12.45
CA SER A 65 9.80 -3.93 13.43
C SER A 65 10.86 -2.85 13.51
N GLY A 66 10.56 -1.66 12.98
CA GLY A 66 11.39 -0.46 13.14
C GLY A 66 10.98 0.38 14.35
N ARG A 67 11.81 1.35 14.73
CA ARG A 67 11.58 2.22 15.91
C ARG A 67 10.27 3.03 15.87
N THR A 68 9.75 3.31 14.68
CA THR A 68 8.60 4.23 14.47
C THR A 68 7.47 3.64 13.63
N ARG A 69 7.64 2.43 13.10
CA ARG A 69 6.72 1.72 12.21
C ARG A 69 7.18 0.29 11.97
N VAL A 70 6.25 -0.59 11.66
CA VAL A 70 6.52 -1.93 11.11
C VAL A 70 6.68 -1.81 9.59
N GLU A 71 7.60 -2.56 9.00
CA GLU A 71 7.71 -2.77 7.56
C GLU A 71 7.35 -4.21 7.22
N VAL A 72 6.35 -4.40 6.36
CA VAL A 72 6.00 -5.67 5.74
C VAL A 72 6.60 -5.68 4.33
N ARG A 73 7.52 -6.61 4.06
CA ARG A 73 8.29 -6.70 2.83
C ARG A 73 8.16 -8.08 2.19
N VAL A 74 7.96 -8.11 0.87
CA VAL A 74 8.08 -9.32 0.07
C VAL A 74 9.09 -9.09 -1.05
N SER A 75 10.17 -9.86 -1.06
CA SER A 75 11.17 -9.84 -2.14
C SER A 75 10.79 -10.85 -3.22
N SER A 76 10.10 -10.40 -4.27
CA SER A 76 9.56 -11.24 -5.34
C SER A 76 9.35 -10.46 -6.64
N LYS A 77 10.01 -10.88 -7.72
CA LYS A 77 9.86 -10.25 -9.05
C LYS A 77 8.43 -10.38 -9.59
N ARG A 78 7.83 -11.57 -9.49
CA ARG A 78 6.48 -11.85 -10.00
C ARG A 78 5.40 -11.09 -9.23
N LEU A 79 5.54 -10.97 -7.90
CA LEU A 79 4.61 -10.17 -7.10
C LEU A 79 4.78 -8.66 -7.39
N TRP A 80 6.03 -8.18 -7.53
CA TRP A 80 6.31 -6.80 -7.92
C TRP A 80 5.69 -6.48 -9.29
N GLN A 81 5.82 -7.36 -10.27
CA GLN A 81 5.19 -7.21 -11.59
C GLN A 81 3.67 -7.14 -11.47
N LEU A 82 3.02 -8.06 -10.74
CA LEU A 82 1.57 -8.04 -10.52
C LEU A 82 1.06 -6.69 -10.01
N PHE A 83 1.71 -6.12 -8.98
CA PHE A 83 1.32 -4.81 -8.43
C PHE A 83 1.71 -3.65 -9.35
N ASN A 84 2.85 -3.73 -10.04
CA ASN A 84 3.28 -2.70 -10.99
C ASN A 84 2.34 -2.60 -12.18
N ASP A 85 1.90 -3.73 -12.73
CA ASP A 85 0.99 -3.81 -13.88
C ASP A 85 -0.43 -3.35 -13.48
N LYS A 86 -0.88 -3.69 -12.26
CA LYS A 86 -2.13 -3.15 -11.70
C LYS A 86 -2.05 -1.65 -11.39
N LEU A 87 -0.91 -1.13 -10.96
CA LEU A 87 -0.69 0.31 -10.77
C LEU A 87 -0.64 1.06 -12.10
N ALA A 88 -0.05 0.47 -13.14
CA ALA A 88 -0.03 1.03 -14.49
C ALA A 88 -1.44 1.10 -15.12
N ASN A 89 -2.32 0.15 -14.76
CA ASN A 89 -3.72 0.13 -15.19
C ASN A 89 -4.70 0.55 -14.07
N LEU A 90 -4.30 1.47 -13.19
CA LEU A 90 -5.08 1.84 -12.01
C LEU A 90 -6.48 2.37 -12.36
N GLU A 91 -6.61 3.16 -13.42
CA GLU A 91 -7.91 3.71 -13.90
C GLU A 91 -8.90 2.61 -14.32
N GLY A 92 -8.37 1.48 -14.80
CA GLY A 92 -9.12 0.32 -15.28
C GLY A 92 -9.46 -0.73 -14.22
N LEU A 93 -9.31 -0.44 -12.93
CA LEU A 93 -9.79 -1.32 -11.85
C LEU A 93 -11.31 -1.51 -11.93
N ALA A 94 -11.78 -2.73 -11.62
CA ALA A 94 -13.21 -3.04 -11.52
C ALA A 94 -13.88 -2.30 -10.34
N PRO A 95 -15.22 -2.12 -10.33
CA PRO A 95 -15.90 -1.34 -9.28
C PRO A 95 -15.64 -1.82 -7.84
N ASP A 96 -15.58 -3.14 -7.62
CA ASP A 96 -15.25 -3.75 -6.33
C ASP A 96 -13.77 -3.57 -5.96
N GLU A 97 -12.86 -3.70 -6.95
CA GLU A 97 -11.43 -3.42 -6.77
C GLU A 97 -11.19 -1.94 -6.42
N ARG A 98 -11.93 -1.00 -7.02
CA ARG A 98 -11.84 0.43 -6.68
C ARG A 98 -12.20 0.67 -5.20
N ILE A 99 -13.28 0.07 -4.71
CA ILE A 99 -13.69 0.19 -3.30
C ILE A 99 -12.61 -0.39 -2.38
N ALA A 100 -12.08 -1.57 -2.71
CA ALA A 100 -11.00 -2.20 -1.96
C ALA A 100 -9.71 -1.35 -1.95
N PHE A 101 -9.34 -0.76 -3.09
CA PHE A 101 -8.21 0.16 -3.21
C PHE A 101 -8.41 1.43 -2.38
N ILE A 102 -9.58 2.06 -2.45
CA ILE A 102 -9.90 3.26 -1.65
C ILE A 102 -9.81 2.94 -0.16
N ARG A 103 -10.33 1.77 0.27
CA ARG A 103 -10.19 1.31 1.66
C ARG A 103 -8.73 1.14 2.05
N GLY A 104 -7.92 0.47 1.24
CA GLY A 104 -6.49 0.28 1.52
C GLY A 104 -5.72 1.61 1.58
N LEU A 105 -6.05 2.55 0.71
CA LEU A 105 -5.45 3.88 0.69
C LEU A 105 -5.89 4.73 1.90
N TYR A 106 -7.14 4.61 2.36
CA TYR A 106 -7.62 5.22 3.60
C TYR A 106 -7.03 4.55 4.85
N ASP A 107 -6.83 3.23 4.83
CA ASP A 107 -6.14 2.47 5.87
C ASP A 107 -4.65 2.82 5.96
N ALA A 108 -4.04 3.37 4.90
CA ALA A 108 -2.77 4.10 4.98
C ALA A 108 -2.95 5.56 5.44
N GLU A 109 -3.34 6.46 4.54
CA GLU A 109 -3.19 7.92 4.68
C GLU A 109 -4.48 8.65 5.14
N GLY A 110 -5.49 7.92 5.60
CA GLY A 110 -6.80 8.45 6.01
C GLY A 110 -6.87 9.00 7.43
N ASP A 111 -7.82 9.91 7.69
CA ASP A 111 -8.11 10.49 9.01
C ASP A 111 -8.69 9.41 9.95
N LYS A 112 -7.83 8.88 10.83
CA LYS A 112 -8.16 7.79 11.76
C LYS A 112 -9.12 8.19 12.88
N THR A 113 -9.44 9.48 13.04
CA THR A 113 -10.35 9.93 14.09
C THR A 113 -11.82 9.62 13.77
N GLY A 114 -12.15 9.27 12.52
CA GLY A 114 -13.52 9.09 12.02
C GLY A 114 -14.37 10.37 11.99
N ARG A 115 -13.91 11.48 12.59
CA ARG A 115 -14.65 12.74 12.67
C ARG A 115 -14.83 13.40 11.31
N ARG A 116 -13.83 13.28 10.44
CA ARG A 116 -13.85 13.73 9.05
C ARG A 116 -13.39 12.58 8.15
N ALA A 117 -14.00 12.45 6.97
CA ALA A 117 -13.54 11.54 5.94
C ALA A 117 -12.54 12.31 5.05
N ARG A 118 -11.26 12.23 5.41
CA ARG A 118 -10.15 12.92 4.72
C ARG A 118 -9.00 11.97 4.46
N LEU A 119 -8.31 12.19 3.35
CA LEU A 119 -7.18 11.40 2.87
C LEU A 119 -6.10 12.36 2.34
N TRP A 120 -4.87 12.24 2.82
CA TRP A 120 -3.77 13.08 2.34
C TRP A 120 -2.91 12.35 1.30
N ASN A 121 -2.43 13.08 0.29
CA ASN A 121 -1.38 12.57 -0.60
C ASN A 121 -0.66 13.71 -1.33
N LYS A 122 0.59 13.48 -1.75
CA LYS A 122 1.31 14.41 -2.64
C LYS A 122 0.89 14.27 -4.11
N ASN A 123 0.44 13.08 -4.52
CA ASN A 123 -0.04 12.86 -5.87
C ASN A 123 -1.49 13.36 -6.00
N ARG A 124 -1.65 14.61 -6.42
CA ARG A 124 -2.97 15.20 -6.67
C ARG A 124 -3.80 14.38 -7.66
N ARG A 125 -3.20 13.84 -8.73
CA ARG A 125 -3.92 13.07 -9.76
C ARG A 125 -4.54 11.78 -9.22
N LEU A 126 -3.84 11.12 -8.28
CA LEU A 126 -4.40 9.98 -7.55
C LEU A 126 -5.64 10.37 -6.75
N LEU A 127 -5.61 11.53 -6.06
CA LEU A 127 -6.77 12.04 -5.33
C LEU A 127 -7.91 12.43 -6.28
N ASP A 128 -7.61 13.11 -7.39
CA ASP A 128 -8.62 13.48 -8.39
C ASP A 128 -9.29 12.21 -9.01
N LEU A 129 -8.53 11.12 -9.24
CA LEU A 129 -9.03 9.81 -9.70
C LEU A 129 -9.89 9.09 -8.65
N VAL A 130 -9.45 9.05 -7.39
CA VAL A 130 -10.27 8.53 -6.29
C VAL A 130 -11.56 9.35 -6.15
N GLY A 131 -11.48 10.67 -6.36
CA GLY A 131 -12.63 11.57 -6.36
C GLY A 131 -13.62 11.33 -7.50
N SER A 132 -13.18 10.89 -8.69
CA SER A 132 -14.11 10.49 -9.76
C SER A 132 -14.79 9.16 -9.44
N TRP A 133 -14.07 8.16 -8.91
CA TRP A 133 -14.68 6.89 -8.49
C TRP A 133 -15.69 7.06 -7.36
N LEU A 134 -15.40 7.90 -6.37
CA LEU A 134 -16.37 8.24 -5.32
C LEU A 134 -17.63 8.87 -5.92
N ARG A 135 -17.49 9.75 -6.91
CA ARG A 135 -18.63 10.38 -7.61
C ARG A 135 -19.48 9.39 -8.38
N GLU A 136 -18.86 8.44 -9.08
CA GLU A 136 -19.56 7.31 -9.72
C GLU A 136 -20.34 6.47 -8.70
N LEU A 137 -19.84 6.36 -7.47
CA LEU A 137 -20.51 5.71 -6.34
C LEU A 137 -21.49 6.62 -5.57
N GLY A 138 -21.78 7.83 -6.08
CA GLY A 138 -22.70 8.79 -5.48
C GLY A 138 -22.20 9.45 -4.20
N ILE A 139 -20.89 9.64 -4.08
CA ILE A 139 -20.18 10.33 -2.99
C ILE A 139 -19.42 11.52 -3.57
N GLU A 140 -19.88 12.73 -3.29
CA GLU A 140 -19.11 13.93 -3.66
C GLU A 140 -17.85 14.07 -2.80
N SER A 141 -16.80 14.63 -3.40
CA SER A 141 -15.53 14.91 -2.73
C SER A 141 -14.84 16.14 -3.29
N ARG A 142 -13.90 16.72 -2.55
CA ARG A 142 -13.13 17.91 -2.95
C ARG A 142 -11.64 17.64 -2.77
N VAL A 143 -10.83 18.01 -3.78
CA VAL A 143 -9.38 17.90 -3.73
C VAL A 143 -8.75 19.29 -3.72
N TYR A 144 -8.03 19.60 -2.64
CA TYR A 144 -7.37 20.90 -2.45
C TYR A 144 -5.99 20.76 -1.79
N LEU A 145 -5.17 21.82 -1.88
CA LEU A 145 -3.84 21.87 -1.26
C LEU A 145 -3.98 22.23 0.23
N ASP A 146 -3.62 21.31 1.11
CA ASP A 146 -3.73 21.46 2.57
C ASP A 146 -2.42 21.99 3.16
N ASP A 147 -1.30 21.31 2.86
CA ASP A 147 0.04 21.74 3.27
C ASP A 147 0.80 22.37 2.09
N LYS A 148 0.84 23.71 2.08
CA LYS A 148 1.61 24.51 1.12
C LYS A 148 3.13 24.37 1.27
N ARG A 149 3.65 24.04 2.46
CA ARG A 149 5.09 23.91 2.73
C ARG A 149 5.66 22.60 2.21
N HIS A 150 4.85 21.54 2.24
CA HIS A 150 5.28 20.20 1.84
C HIS A 150 4.61 19.69 0.56
N GLY A 151 3.68 20.45 -0.03
CA GLY A 151 2.99 20.09 -1.27
C GLY A 151 2.04 18.91 -1.09
N VAL A 152 1.33 18.86 0.04
CA VAL A 152 0.40 17.78 0.38
C VAL A 152 -1.03 18.24 0.11
N TYR A 153 -1.69 17.51 -0.77
CA TYR A 153 -3.10 17.68 -1.08
C TYR A 153 -3.94 16.80 -0.15
N VAL A 154 -5.20 17.19 0.04
CA VAL A 154 -6.20 16.40 0.74
C VAL A 154 -7.40 16.18 -0.16
N LEU A 155 -7.94 14.96 -0.15
CA LEU A 155 -9.30 14.66 -0.57
C LEU A 155 -10.19 14.69 0.66
N GLU A 156 -11.24 15.49 0.63
CA GLU A 156 -12.26 15.57 1.68
C GLU A 156 -13.63 15.18 1.15
N VAL A 157 -14.29 14.25 1.84
CA VAL A 157 -15.69 13.89 1.61
C VAL A 157 -16.58 14.74 2.55
N PRO A 158 -17.48 15.59 2.02
CA PRO A 158 -18.34 16.44 2.84
C PRO A 158 -19.27 15.66 3.77
N SER A 159 -19.65 16.29 4.89
CA SER A 159 -20.46 15.69 5.96
C SER A 159 -21.70 14.90 5.47
N PRO A 160 -22.52 15.36 4.50
CA PRO A 160 -23.69 14.61 4.02
C PRO A 160 -23.36 13.22 3.47
N TYR A 161 -22.17 13.03 2.90
CA TYR A 161 -21.74 11.76 2.30
C TYR A 161 -20.84 10.93 3.24
N ARG A 162 -20.40 11.49 4.37
CA ARG A 162 -19.45 10.85 5.31
C ARG A 162 -19.94 9.48 5.81
N ARG A 163 -21.24 9.35 6.11
CA ARG A 163 -21.83 8.07 6.54
C ARG A 163 -21.72 7.02 5.43
N ARG A 164 -22.22 7.35 4.22
CA ARG A 164 -22.15 6.49 3.03
C ARG A 164 -20.72 6.08 2.68
N PHE A 165 -19.76 7.00 2.84
CA PHE A 165 -18.34 6.71 2.65
C PHE A 165 -17.82 5.66 3.63
N PHE A 166 -18.10 5.78 4.94
CA PHE A 166 -17.65 4.76 5.89
C PHE A 166 -18.40 3.43 5.75
N GLU A 167 -19.70 3.44 5.45
CA GLU A 167 -20.47 2.21 5.15
C GLU A 167 -19.97 1.50 3.88
N LEU A 168 -19.44 2.25 2.90
CA LEU A 168 -18.83 1.70 1.69
C LEU A 168 -17.49 0.99 1.97
N LEU A 169 -16.64 1.58 2.83
CA LEU A 169 -15.31 1.04 3.13
C LEU A 169 -15.32 -0.05 4.22
N TYR A 170 -16.23 0.11 5.18
CA TYR A 170 -16.39 -0.76 6.35
C TYR A 170 -17.88 -1.14 6.49
N PRO A 171 -18.40 -2.00 5.59
CA PRO A 171 -19.80 -2.40 5.65
C PRO A 171 -20.14 -3.04 6.99
N PRO A 172 -21.31 -2.71 7.58
CA PRO A 172 -21.74 -3.30 8.84
C PRO A 172 -21.85 -4.83 8.67
N GLN A 173 -21.33 -5.56 9.66
CA GLN A 173 -21.48 -7.01 9.68
C GLN A 173 -22.96 -7.35 9.96
N PRO A 174 -23.52 -8.42 9.35
CA PRO A 174 -24.86 -8.86 9.67
C PRO A 174 -24.94 -9.26 11.16
N PRO A 175 -26.10 -9.05 11.83
CA PRO A 175 -26.21 -9.25 13.28
C PRO A 175 -25.99 -10.70 13.76
N ASP A 176 -26.08 -11.69 12.87
CA ASP A 176 -26.00 -13.12 13.18
C ASP A 176 -24.70 -13.78 12.70
N SER A 177 -23.54 -13.24 13.09
CA SER A 177 -22.25 -13.96 13.01
C SER A 177 -21.69 -14.29 14.40
N SER A 178 -22.57 -14.62 15.35
CA SER A 178 -22.26 -15.12 16.70
C SER A 178 -21.73 -16.56 16.66
N GLY A 179 -20.60 -16.78 15.98
CA GLY A 179 -19.98 -18.09 15.81
C GLY A 179 -18.64 -18.00 15.10
N VAL A 180 -17.56 -17.97 15.89
CA VAL A 180 -16.15 -18.08 15.44
C VAL A 180 -15.63 -16.90 14.60
N HIS A 181 -15.38 -15.77 15.26
CA HIS A 181 -14.11 -15.07 15.08
C HIS A 181 -13.63 -14.42 16.38
N GLU A 182 -12.53 -14.93 16.92
CA GLU A 182 -11.77 -14.33 18.01
C GLU A 182 -11.23 -12.95 17.60
N TRP A 183 -11.99 -11.89 17.89
CA TRP A 183 -11.43 -10.56 18.05
C TRP A 183 -10.85 -10.45 19.46
N ILE A 184 -9.63 -10.99 19.64
CA ILE A 184 -8.86 -10.83 20.89
C ILE A 184 -8.37 -9.38 20.99
N ASN A 185 -9.25 -8.50 21.47
CA ASN A 185 -8.89 -7.23 22.10
C ASN A 185 -8.54 -7.46 23.59
N GLU A 186 -7.79 -8.52 23.89
CA GLU A 186 -7.18 -8.68 25.21
C GLU A 186 -5.73 -8.20 25.17
N VAL A 187 -5.46 -7.16 25.96
CA VAL A 187 -4.11 -6.67 26.22
C VAL A 187 -3.36 -7.76 26.99
N PRO A 188 -2.24 -8.31 26.49
CA PRO A 188 -1.49 -9.31 27.24
C PRO A 188 -0.89 -8.66 28.50
N THR A 189 -1.44 -9.02 29.67
CA THR A 189 -0.83 -8.69 30.96
C THR A 189 0.44 -9.54 31.12
N VAL A 190 1.57 -9.02 30.65
CA VAL A 190 2.87 -9.69 30.72
C VAL A 190 3.38 -9.68 32.18
N PRO A 191 3.67 -10.84 32.80
CA PRO A 191 4.41 -10.87 34.07
C PRO A 191 5.90 -10.57 33.81
N ALA A 192 6.45 -9.60 34.53
CA ALA A 192 7.81 -9.12 34.30
C ALA A 192 8.88 -10.10 34.82
N ARG A 193 9.72 -10.64 33.92
CA ARG A 193 11.07 -11.15 34.21
C ARG A 193 12.01 -10.92 33.00
N GLY A 194 13.14 -10.24 33.23
CA GLY A 194 14.32 -10.30 32.34
C GLY A 194 15.19 -11.53 32.67
N PRO A 195 16.46 -11.65 32.20
CA PRO A 195 17.31 -10.70 31.44
C PRO A 195 17.46 -11.14 29.95
N ALA A 196 18.44 -10.79 29.10
CA ALA A 196 19.71 -10.04 29.22
C ALA A 196 20.10 -9.33 27.90
N ASN A 197 21.20 -8.56 27.91
CA ASN A 197 21.75 -7.87 26.73
C ASN A 197 22.83 -8.69 25.98
N PRO A 198 22.80 -8.77 24.65
CA PRO A 198 23.97 -9.10 23.83
C PRO A 198 24.89 -7.87 23.62
N PRO A 199 26.20 -8.06 23.35
CA PRO A 199 27.18 -6.96 23.26
C PRO A 199 27.12 -6.16 21.94
N PRO A 200 27.66 -4.92 21.91
CA PRO A 200 27.49 -3.99 20.79
C PRO A 200 28.48 -4.23 19.63
N GLY A 201 27.99 -4.18 18.39
CA GLY A 201 28.84 -4.24 17.19
C GLY A 201 28.14 -3.79 15.91
N ALA A 202 28.91 -3.17 15.00
CA ALA A 202 28.52 -2.73 13.65
C ALA A 202 27.41 -1.64 13.55
N GLN A 203 27.76 -0.40 13.93
CA GLN A 203 27.05 0.78 13.41
C GLN A 203 27.36 0.96 11.92
N SER A 204 26.35 1.17 11.08
CA SER A 204 26.52 1.75 9.74
C SER A 204 25.76 3.06 9.63
N TRP A 205 26.50 4.16 9.58
CA TRP A 205 25.97 5.50 9.38
C TRP A 205 25.76 5.77 7.88
N ASP A 206 24.52 5.95 7.43
CA ASP A 206 24.23 6.85 6.30
C ASP A 206 22.77 7.36 6.37
N PRO A 207 22.51 8.59 6.86
CA PRO A 207 21.17 9.16 6.96
C PRO A 207 20.68 9.77 5.63
N ARG A 208 20.90 9.08 4.50
CA ARG A 208 20.40 9.51 3.18
C ARG A 208 19.04 8.89 2.90
N ARG A 209 18.01 9.56 3.43
CA ARG A 209 16.63 9.46 2.95
C ARG A 209 16.62 9.77 1.44
N GLY A 210 16.62 8.74 0.61
CA GLY A 210 16.29 8.90 -0.81
C GLY A 210 14.94 9.60 -0.94
N GLU A 211 14.87 10.62 -1.76
CA GLU A 211 13.62 11.33 -2.04
C GLU A 211 12.60 10.33 -2.61
N LYS A 212 11.32 10.43 -2.21
CA LYS A 212 10.24 9.70 -2.90
C LYS A 212 10.26 10.19 -4.34
N SER A 213 10.78 9.38 -5.28
CA SER A 213 10.90 9.79 -6.68
C SER A 213 9.52 10.19 -7.21
N LEU A 214 9.46 11.38 -7.79
CA LEU A 214 8.22 11.92 -8.35
C LEU A 214 7.81 11.05 -9.55
N TRP A 215 6.84 10.16 -9.37
CA TRP A 215 6.35 9.31 -10.46
C TRP A 215 5.54 10.15 -11.44
N SER A 216 6.20 10.57 -12.52
CA SER A 216 5.63 11.34 -13.62
C SER A 216 4.59 10.53 -14.39
N PHE A 217 3.30 10.79 -14.15
CA PHE A 217 2.21 10.35 -15.03
C PHE A 217 2.23 11.13 -16.36
N THR A 218 3.12 10.81 -17.30
CA THR A 218 2.99 11.20 -18.72
C THR A 218 3.75 10.20 -19.61
N ALA A 219 3.23 9.94 -20.83
CA ALA A 219 3.61 8.86 -21.75
C ALA A 219 3.19 7.47 -21.23
N ALA A 220 2.03 6.90 -21.62
CA ALA A 220 1.54 6.69 -22.98
C ALA A 220 2.58 5.96 -23.86
N CYS A 221 2.60 4.64 -23.76
CA CYS A 221 3.45 3.77 -24.58
C CYS A 221 3.06 3.86 -26.06
N ARG A 222 3.81 4.61 -26.86
CA ARG A 222 3.96 4.34 -28.30
C ARG A 222 5.18 3.46 -28.52
N CYS A 223 4.98 2.15 -28.43
CA CYS A 223 5.89 1.14 -28.98
C CYS A 223 5.19 0.40 -30.13
N GLY A 224 4.88 1.13 -31.21
CA GLY A 224 4.58 0.54 -32.51
C GLY A 224 5.88 0.42 -33.29
N GLY A 225 6.17 -0.77 -33.83
CA GLY A 225 7.54 -1.14 -34.22
C GLY A 225 7.94 -0.85 -35.67
N ALA A 226 9.25 -0.72 -35.85
CA ALA A 226 10.05 -1.01 -37.05
C ALA A 226 11.53 -1.00 -36.59
N GLY A 227 12.45 -1.86 -37.02
CA GLY A 227 12.35 -3.05 -37.87
C GLY A 227 13.76 -3.46 -38.31
N GLY A 228 14.18 -4.70 -38.05
CA GLY A 228 15.38 -5.35 -38.61
C GLY A 228 16.77 -4.83 -38.18
N ALA A 229 17.59 -5.71 -37.59
CA ALA A 229 19.01 -5.94 -37.96
C ALA A 229 19.69 -6.97 -37.04
N GLU A 230 19.64 -8.21 -37.50
CA GLU A 230 20.53 -9.35 -37.24
C GLU A 230 22.00 -9.07 -36.81
N ARG A 231 22.45 -9.79 -35.76
CA ARG A 231 23.70 -10.59 -35.63
C ARG A 231 23.92 -10.97 -34.16
N ARG A 232 23.65 -12.20 -33.72
CA ARG A 232 24.58 -13.36 -33.72
C ARG A 232 26.03 -13.00 -33.36
N TRP A 233 26.47 -13.43 -32.18
CA TRP A 233 27.76 -14.11 -31.97
C TRP A 233 27.68 -15.01 -30.72
N GLU A 234 28.06 -16.27 -30.88
CA GLU A 234 28.32 -17.21 -29.80
C GLU A 234 29.81 -17.16 -29.45
N ARG A 235 30.15 -17.16 -28.15
CA ARG A 235 31.26 -17.90 -27.53
C ARG A 235 31.18 -17.79 -26.01
#